data_AF-A0A922MGP6-F1
#
_entry.id   AF-A0A922MGP6-F1
#
_cell.length_a   1.000
_cell.length_b   1.000
_cell.length_c   1.000
_cell.angle_alpha   90.00
_cell.angle_beta   90.00
_cell.angle_gamma   90.00
#
_symmetry.space_group_name_H-M   'P 1'
#
loop_
_entity.id
_entity.type
_entity.pdbx_description
1 polymer ?
#
loop_
_entity_poly.entity_id
_entity_poly.type
_entity_poly.pdbx_seq_one_letter_code
_entity_poly.pdbx_strand_id
1 'polypeptide(L)'
;MNKTIRSSGRAVIYHVYLRCLAESQAGQVLSAIESVYQRTANMTGKSVNTIRKIVEEGEKSNGIFSTPGKHRKSQRSPEERFG
;
A
#
# COMPACT_ATOMS: atom_id res chain seq x y z
N MET A 1 21.16 1.63 -0.56
CA MET A 1 20.24 1.24 -1.66
C MET A 1 18.82 1.18 -1.10
N ASN A 2 17.97 2.17 -1.39
CA ASN A 2 16.61 2.21 -0.84
C ASN A 2 15.71 1.31 -1.72
N LYS A 3 15.31 0.15 -1.21
CA LYS A 3 14.51 -0.82 -1.98
C LYS A 3 13.11 -0.25 -2.19
N THR A 4 12.66 -0.19 -3.45
CA THR A 4 11.29 0.21 -3.79
C THR A 4 10.27 -0.73 -3.15
N ILE A 5 9.30 -0.17 -2.43
CA ILE A 5 8.17 -0.93 -1.87
C ILE A 5 7.28 -1.35 -3.04
N ARG A 6 7.08 -2.66 -3.23
CA ARG A 6 6.21 -3.23 -4.27
C ARG A 6 4.74 -2.93 -3.99
N SER A 7 3.89 -3.05 -5.01
CA SER A 7 2.44 -2.78 -4.93
C SER A 7 1.76 -3.48 -3.76
N SER A 8 2.04 -4.77 -3.53
CA SER A 8 1.47 -5.51 -2.40
C SER A 8 1.84 -4.89 -1.05
N GLY A 9 3.10 -4.48 -0.88
CA GLY A 9 3.54 -3.78 0.33
C GLY A 9 2.87 -2.43 0.52
N ARG A 10 2.68 -1.66 -0.57
CA ARG A 10 1.96 -0.37 -0.52
C ARG A 10 0.49 -0.56 -0.17
N ALA A 11 -0.17 -1.59 -0.70
CA ALA A 11 -1.54 -1.95 -0.37
C ALA A 11 -1.71 -2.28 1.13
N VAL A 12 -0.82 -3.11 1.68
CA VAL A 12 -0.86 -3.44 3.12
C VAL A 12 -0.71 -2.17 3.96
N ILE A 13 0.26 -1.31 3.63
CA ILE A 13 0.47 -0.04 4.34
C ILE A 13 -0.79 0.84 4.29
N TYR A 14 -1.43 0.93 3.12
CA TYR A 14 -2.65 1.72 2.95
C TYR A 14 -3.82 1.16 3.78
N HIS A 15 -3.99 -0.16 3.85
CA HIS A 15 -5.02 -0.77 4.70
C HIS A 15 -4.77 -0.55 6.19
N VAL A 16 -3.51 -0.57 6.65
CA VAL A 16 -3.18 -0.21 8.04
C VAL A 16 -3.56 1.25 8.32
N TYR A 17 -3.27 2.18 7.38
CA TYR A 17 -3.69 3.57 7.50
C TYR A 17 -5.22 3.69 7.63
N LEU A 18 -5.99 3.03 6.75
CA LEU A 18 -7.45 3.06 6.80
C LEU A 18 -7.99 2.53 8.13
N ARG A 19 -7.37 1.49 8.68
CA ARG A 19 -7.74 0.97 10.00
C ARG A 19 -7.49 1.99 11.11
N CYS A 20 -6.29 2.60 11.14
CA CYS A 20 -5.96 3.63 12.13
C CYS A 20 -6.85 4.87 12.01
N LEU A 21 -7.30 5.21 10.80
CA LEU A 21 -8.24 6.30 10.55
C LEU A 21 -9.63 5.97 11.08
N ALA A 22 -10.15 4.77 10.79
CA ALA A 22 -11.44 4.31 11.30
C ALA A 22 -11.48 4.27 12.82
N GLU A 23 -10.40 3.82 13.48
CA GLU A 23 -10.27 3.85 14.95
C GLU A 23 -10.30 5.28 15.49
N SER A 24 -9.67 6.23 14.78
CA SER A 24 -9.68 7.64 15.14
C SER A 24 -11.07 8.24 15.05
N GLN A 25 -11.81 7.93 13.98
CA GLN A 25 -13.17 8.42 13.74
C GLN A 25 -14.18 7.81 14.72
N ALA A 26 -13.96 6.55 15.13
CA ALA A 26 -14.78 5.87 16.13
C ALA A 26 -14.46 6.29 17.58
N GLY A 27 -13.41 7.08 17.81
CA GLY A 27 -12.95 7.41 19.16
C GLY A 27 -12.39 6.19 19.93
N GLN A 28 -12.00 5.14 19.21
CA GLN A 28 -11.54 3.86 19.77
C GLN A 28 -10.01 3.71 19.70
N VAL A 29 -9.28 4.83 19.69
CA VAL A 29 -7.82 4.81 19.62
C VAL A 29 -7.26 4.30 20.95
N LEU A 30 -6.66 3.10 20.93
CA LEU A 30 -6.02 2.50 22.10
C LEU A 30 -4.57 2.99 22.33
N SER A 31 -3.98 3.64 21.33
CA SER A 31 -2.61 4.15 21.38
C SER A 31 -2.57 5.59 21.90
N ALA A 32 -1.56 5.92 22.72
CA ALA A 32 -1.31 7.31 23.15
C ALA A 32 -0.87 8.24 22.00
N ILE A 33 -0.58 7.70 20.81
CA ILE A 33 -0.18 8.49 19.64
C ILE A 33 -1.44 8.93 18.90
N GLU A 34 -1.78 10.22 18.97
CA GLU A 34 -2.99 10.77 18.34
C GLU A 34 -2.92 10.77 16.80
N SER A 35 -1.73 11.00 16.23
CA SER A 35 -1.54 11.07 14.79
C SER A 35 -1.69 9.72 14.09
N VAL A 36 -2.71 9.60 13.23
CA VAL A 36 -2.95 8.42 12.37
C VAL A 36 -1.71 8.05 11.55
N TYR A 37 -1.03 9.05 10.98
CA TYR A 37 0.18 8.85 10.18
C TYR A 37 1.33 8.30 11.01
N GLN A 38 1.51 8.79 12.25
CA GLN A 38 2.55 8.31 13.14
C GLN A 38 2.25 6.88 13.63
N ARG A 39 0.99 6.56 13.95
CA ARG A 39 0.59 5.17 14.27
C ARG A 39 0.88 4.22 13.12
N THR A 40 0.47 4.59 11.90
CA THR A 40 0.73 3.79 10.70
C THR A 40 2.23 3.59 10.47
N ALA A 41 3.04 4.65 10.63
CA ALA A 41 4.49 4.58 10.53
C ALA A 41 5.10 3.58 11.52
N ASN A 42 4.67 3.62 12.78
CA ASN A 42 5.12 2.72 13.82
C ASN A 42 4.72 1.26 13.55
N MET A 43 3.48 1.02 13.14
CA MET A 43 2.97 -0.34 12.86
C MET A 43 3.63 -0.99 11.63
N THR A 44 4.00 -0.20 10.63
CA THR A 44 4.55 -0.71 9.36
C THR A 44 6.09 -0.62 9.29
N GLY A 45 6.71 0.00 10.29
CA GLY A 45 8.15 0.27 10.33
C GLY A 45 8.60 1.10 9.14
N LYS A 46 7.83 2.12 8.75
CA LYS A 46 8.16 3.05 7.65
C LYS A 46 8.13 4.48 8.15
N SER A 47 8.84 5.37 7.46
CA SER A 47 8.83 6.78 7.79
C SER A 47 7.44 7.39 7.53
N VAL A 48 7.05 8.39 8.33
CA VAL A 48 5.79 9.14 8.12
C VAL A 48 5.71 9.73 6.72
N ASN A 49 6.83 10.18 6.15
CA ASN A 49 6.89 10.69 4.78
C ASN A 49 6.54 9.60 3.74
N THR A 50 7.03 8.37 3.94
CA THR A 50 6.67 7.22 3.11
C THR A 50 5.19 6.91 3.21
N ILE A 51 4.62 6.95 4.42
CA ILE A 51 3.17 6.73 4.62
C ILE A 51 2.37 7.78 3.86
N ARG A 52 2.69 9.07 4.00
CA ARG A 52 1.97 10.14 3.32
C ARG A 52 1.93 9.94 1.80
N LYS A 53 3.07 9.62 1.19
CA LYS A 53 3.15 9.33 -0.26
C LYS A 53 2.29 8.14 -0.68
N ILE A 54 2.28 7.06 0.11
CA ILE A 54 1.47 5.87 -0.18
C ILE A 54 -0.02 6.16 0.00
N VAL A 55 -0.40 6.94 1.01
CA VAL A 55 -1.80 7.36 1.22
C VAL A 55 -2.27 8.21 0.05
N GLU A 56 -1.49 9.22 -0.38
CA GLU A 56 -1.83 10.04 -1.54
C GLU A 56 -1.95 9.20 -2.84
N GLU A 57 -1.09 8.20 -3.06
CA GLU A 57 -1.22 7.24 -4.17
C GLU A 57 -2.49 6.40 -4.02
N GLY A 58 -2.79 5.92 -2.80
CA GLY A 58 -3.96 5.12 -2.46
C GLY A 58 -5.28 5.85 -2.66
N GLU A 59 -5.39 7.10 -2.22
CA GLU A 59 -6.60 7.92 -2.40
C GLU A 59 -6.88 8.20 -3.88
N LYS A 60 -5.83 8.46 -4.67
CA LYS A 60 -5.96 8.67 -6.13
C LYS A 60 -6.32 7.41 -6.90
N SER A 61 -5.96 6.24 -6.37
CA SER A 61 -6.12 4.94 -7.03
C SER A 61 -7.21 4.06 -6.42
N ASN A 62 -7.99 4.56 -5.47
CA ASN A 62 -8.93 3.78 -4.67
C ASN A 62 -8.29 2.53 -4.03
N GLY A 63 -7.03 2.65 -3.58
CA GLY A 63 -6.26 1.57 -2.96
C GLY A 63 -5.67 0.55 -3.93
N ILE A 64 -5.76 0.79 -5.26
CA ILE A 64 -5.21 -0.11 -6.28
C ILE A 64 -3.78 0.32 -6.65
N PHE A 65 -2.80 -0.36 -6.08
CA PHE A 65 -1.38 -0.08 -6.32
C PHE A 65 -0.86 -0.90 -7.50
N SER A 66 -0.26 -0.24 -8.49
CA SER A 66 0.48 -0.91 -9.57
C SER A 66 1.97 -0.59 -9.48
N THR A 67 2.82 -1.60 -9.66
CA THR A 67 4.25 -1.35 -9.88
C THR A 67 4.52 -1.66 -11.34
N PRO A 68 4.87 -0.66 -12.17
CA PRO A 68 5.27 -0.91 -13.54
C PRO A 68 6.38 -1.95 -13.56
N GLY A 69 6.13 -3.09 -14.20
CA GLY A 69 7.01 -4.24 -14.24
C GLY A 69 6.81 -4.99 -15.54
N LYS A 70 7.90 -5.55 -16.08
CA LYS A 70 7.98 -6.27 -17.37
C LYS A 70 6.67 -7.00 -17.66
N HIS A 71 6.07 -6.66 -18.81
CA HIS A 71 4.94 -7.37 -19.41
C HIS A 71 5.02 -8.85 -19.03
N ARG A 72 4.06 -9.32 -18.23
CA ARG A 72 3.83 -10.76 -18.08
C ARG A 72 3.71 -11.25 -19.51
N LYS A 73 4.72 -12.00 -20.02
CA LYS A 73 4.60 -12.65 -21.32
C LYS A 73 3.28 -13.39 -21.23
N SER A 74 2.28 -12.93 -21.99
CA SER A 74 1.08 -13.71 -22.21
C SER A 74 1.59 -15.10 -22.57
N GLN A 75 1.18 -16.11 -21.80
CA GLN A 75 1.38 -17.48 -22.26
C GLN A 75 0.78 -17.50 -23.66
N ARG A 76 1.62 -17.78 -24.66
CA ARG A 76 1.18 -18.07 -26.01
C ARG A 76 -0.02 -18.99 -25.91
N SER A 77 -1.11 -18.65 -26.60
CA SER A 77 -2.27 -19.53 -26.68
C SER A 77 -1.82 -20.91 -27.19
N PRO A 78 -2.48 -22.01 -26.79
CA PRO A 78 -2.11 -23.35 -27.24
C PRO A 78 -2.01 -23.51 -28.76
N GLU A 79 -2.66 -22.65 -29.55
CA GLU A 79 -2.64 -22.65 -31.01
C GLU A 79 -1.26 -22.33 -31.63
N GLU A 80 -0.38 -21.61 -30.93
CA GLU A 80 0.97 -21.27 -31.47
C GLU A 80 2.01 -22.39 -31.25
N ARG A 81 1.61 -23.56 -30.73
CA ARG A 81 2.51 -24.67 -30.39
C ARG A 81 2.64 -25.74 -31.48
N PHE A 82 1.81 -25.69 -32.52
CA PHE A 82 1.79 -26.68 -33.62
C PHE A 82 1.69 -26.04 -35.03
N GLY A 83 2.10 -24.78 -35.17
CA GLY A 83 2.26 -24.11 -36.48
C GLY A 83 3.66 -24.28 -37.05
#